data_AF-A0A7H4GM61-F1
#
_entry.id   AF-A0A7H4GM61-F1
#
_cell.length_a   1.000
_cell.length_b   1.000
_cell.length_c   1.000
_cell.angle_alpha   90.00
_cell.angle_beta   90.00
_cell.angle_gamma   90.00
#
_symmetry.space_group_name_H-M   'P 1'
#
loop_
_entity.id
_entity.type
_entity.pdbx_description
1 polymer ?
#
loop_
_entity_poly.entity_id
_entity_poly.type
_entity_poly.pdbx_seq_one_letter_code
_entity_poly.pdbx_strand_id
1 'polypeptide(L)'
;MRYKTVKDVLDWTAELHKQLGDLARKVADNPERARLKLVVDYLADHEARLKDAIVKFEEASPDGVLATWFDRAPEIELPDLEQEAVALAHADNIEQAVSRVVEFHEHIVGIYTQLAEQTNNEKIRELFENLAALENHDKLHLVRNAHHLRDM
;
A
#
# COMPACT_ATOMS: atom_id res chain seq x y z
N MET A 1 -14.15 9.85 0.85
CA MET A 1 -14.59 9.50 2.24
C MET A 1 -13.88 10.45 3.20
N ARG A 2 -14.45 10.77 4.38
CA ARG A 2 -13.76 11.61 5.39
C ARG A 2 -13.25 10.71 6.52
N TYR A 3 -11.94 10.52 6.60
CA TYR A 3 -11.28 9.82 7.70
C TYR A 3 -11.18 10.74 8.89
N LYS A 4 -11.56 10.25 10.07
CA LYS A 4 -11.75 11.10 11.25
C LYS A 4 -10.66 10.92 12.28
N THR A 5 -10.09 9.73 12.35
CA THR A 5 -9.03 9.36 13.29
C THR A 5 -7.84 8.74 12.58
N VAL A 6 -6.68 8.73 13.25
CA VAL A 6 -5.49 8.00 12.79
C VAL A 6 -5.82 6.52 12.58
N LYS A 7 -6.61 5.94 13.49
CA LYS A 7 -7.08 4.55 13.38
C LYS A 7 -7.87 4.30 12.10
N ASP A 8 -8.80 5.19 11.73
CA ASP A 8 -9.58 4.99 10.49
C ASP A 8 -8.69 4.94 9.24
N VAL A 9 -7.57 5.67 9.24
CA VAL A 9 -6.60 5.63 8.15
C VAL A 9 -5.81 4.32 8.18
N LEU A 10 -5.35 3.87 9.35
CA LEU A 10 -4.59 2.63 9.47
C LEU A 10 -5.43 1.38 9.15
N ASP A 11 -6.66 1.32 9.65
CA ASP A 11 -7.63 0.26 9.31
C ASP A 11 -7.88 0.24 7.79
N TRP A 12 -8.01 1.42 7.18
CA TRP A 12 -8.19 1.55 5.73
C TRP A 12 -6.96 1.06 4.96
N THR A 13 -5.75 1.49 5.31
CA THR A 13 -4.54 1.06 4.60
C THR A 13 -4.28 -0.44 4.78
N ALA A 14 -4.52 -0.99 5.97
CA ALA A 14 -4.44 -2.43 6.19
C ALA A 14 -5.41 -3.23 5.29
N GLU A 15 -6.64 -2.78 5.13
CA GLU A 15 -7.61 -3.43 4.25
C GLU A 15 -7.27 -3.22 2.77
N LEU A 16 -6.75 -2.05 2.40
CA LEU A 16 -6.25 -1.74 1.06
C LEU A 16 -5.15 -2.72 0.63
N HIS A 17 -4.11 -2.87 1.45
CA HIS A 17 -3.01 -3.81 1.21
C HIS A 17 -3.53 -5.25 1.11
N LYS A 18 -4.44 -5.65 2.00
CA LYS A 18 -5.08 -6.98 1.91
C LYS A 18 -5.78 -7.19 0.57
N GLN A 19 -6.58 -6.23 0.10
CA GLN A 19 -7.29 -6.35 -1.18
C GLN A 19 -6.33 -6.41 -2.37
N LEU A 20 -5.24 -5.63 -2.35
CA LEU A 20 -4.20 -5.69 -3.38
C LEU A 20 -3.51 -7.07 -3.40
N GLY A 21 -3.21 -7.63 -2.23
CA GLY A 21 -2.63 -8.98 -2.14
C GLY A 21 -3.58 -10.09 -2.62
N ASP A 22 -4.88 -9.97 -2.34
CA ASP A 22 -5.90 -10.91 -2.82
C ASP A 22 -6.09 -10.82 -4.33
N LEU A 23 -6.13 -9.59 -4.88
CA LEU A 23 -6.17 -9.32 -6.31
C LEU A 23 -4.96 -9.95 -7.01
N ALA A 24 -3.77 -9.72 -6.45
CA ALA A 24 -2.55 -10.29 -6.97
C ALA A 24 -2.69 -11.81 -7.07
N ARG A 25 -3.01 -12.52 -5.98
CA ARG A 25 -3.21 -13.98 -6.01
C ARG A 25 -4.21 -14.44 -7.08
N LYS A 26 -5.33 -13.73 -7.27
CA LYS A 26 -6.31 -14.06 -8.32
C LYS A 26 -5.74 -13.93 -9.74
N VAL A 27 -4.90 -12.94 -10.00
CA VAL A 27 -4.21 -12.80 -11.30
C VAL A 27 -3.17 -13.91 -11.47
N ALA A 28 -2.48 -14.29 -10.39
CA ALA A 28 -1.47 -15.35 -10.35
C ALA A 28 -2.05 -16.75 -10.64
N ASP A 29 -3.31 -17.00 -10.25
CA ASP A 29 -4.03 -18.26 -10.50
C ASP A 29 -4.45 -18.46 -11.97
N ASN A 30 -4.30 -17.44 -12.83
CA ASN A 30 -4.55 -17.60 -14.27
C ASN A 30 -3.33 -18.26 -14.96
N PRO A 31 -3.46 -19.50 -15.49
CA PRO A 31 -2.34 -20.23 -16.09
C PRO A 31 -1.78 -19.57 -17.36
N GLU A 32 -2.57 -18.76 -18.06
CA GLU A 32 -2.10 -17.97 -19.22
C GLU A 32 -1.17 -16.81 -18.80
N ARG A 33 -1.12 -16.49 -17.50
CA ARG A 33 -0.32 -15.43 -16.90
C ARG A 33 0.85 -15.95 -16.06
N ALA A 34 1.31 -17.18 -16.32
CA ALA A 34 2.39 -17.83 -15.58
C ALA A 34 3.67 -16.97 -15.42
N ARG A 35 3.98 -16.09 -16.39
CA ARG A 35 5.13 -15.17 -16.32
C ARG A 35 4.90 -14.00 -15.35
N LEU A 36 3.65 -13.58 -15.14
CA LEU A 36 3.28 -12.57 -14.15
C LEU A 36 3.16 -13.18 -12.75
N LYS A 37 2.85 -14.47 -12.64
CA LYS A 37 2.64 -15.19 -11.38
C LYS A 37 3.69 -14.86 -10.32
N LEU A 38 4.97 -14.86 -10.67
CA LEU A 38 6.04 -14.70 -9.69
C LEU A 38 6.16 -13.25 -9.16
N VAL A 39 5.92 -12.26 -10.02
CA VAL A 39 5.87 -10.83 -9.63
C VAL A 39 4.65 -10.58 -8.74
N VAL A 40 3.55 -11.24 -9.07
CA VAL A 40 2.26 -11.08 -8.43
C VAL A 40 2.22 -11.82 -7.07
N ASP A 41 2.85 -12.99 -6.95
CA ASP A 41 3.07 -13.67 -5.67
C ASP A 41 3.97 -12.82 -4.76
N TYR A 42 5.04 -12.25 -5.32
CA TYR A 42 5.92 -11.35 -4.58
C TYR A 42 5.16 -10.10 -4.08
N LEU A 43 4.26 -9.56 -4.90
CA LEU A 43 3.37 -8.47 -4.50
C LEU A 43 2.47 -8.89 -3.34
N ALA A 44 1.79 -10.04 -3.44
CA ALA A 44 0.92 -10.51 -2.38
C ALA A 44 1.63 -10.72 -1.03
N ASP A 45 2.88 -11.18 -1.06
CA ASP A 45 3.71 -11.31 0.13
C ASP A 45 4.15 -9.95 0.69
N HIS A 46 4.43 -8.98 -0.19
CA HIS A 46 4.76 -7.62 0.20
C HIS A 46 3.59 -6.93 0.90
N GLU A 47 2.39 -7.00 0.32
CA GLU A 47 1.17 -6.44 0.90
C GLU A 47 0.85 -7.03 2.28
N ALA A 48 1.06 -8.35 2.43
CA ALA A 48 0.86 -9.02 3.70
C ALA A 48 1.82 -8.50 4.79
N ARG A 49 3.09 -8.24 4.43
CA ARG A 49 4.08 -7.69 5.36
C ARG A 49 3.73 -6.26 5.80
N LEU A 50 3.27 -5.43 4.88
CA LEU A 50 2.83 -4.07 5.17
C LEU A 50 1.64 -4.05 6.12
N LYS A 51 0.63 -4.86 5.82
CA LYS A 51 -0.52 -5.05 6.71
C LYS A 51 -0.08 -5.48 8.11
N ASP A 52 0.79 -6.49 8.21
CA ASP A 52 1.28 -6.98 9.50
C ASP A 52 2.08 -5.92 10.27
N ALA A 53 2.84 -5.08 9.56
CA ALA A 53 3.57 -3.96 10.16
C ALA A 53 2.61 -2.90 10.72
N ILE A 54 1.56 -2.56 9.98
CA ILE A 54 0.51 -1.62 10.41
C ILE A 54 -0.22 -2.18 11.66
N VAL A 55 -0.67 -3.43 11.63
CA VAL A 55 -1.36 -4.07 12.76
C VAL A 55 -0.47 -4.10 14.01
N LYS A 56 0.79 -4.51 13.88
CA LYS A 56 1.74 -4.51 15.01
C LYS A 56 1.98 -3.11 15.56
N PHE A 57 1.97 -2.10 14.70
CA PHE A 57 2.12 -0.72 15.12
C PHE A 57 0.88 -0.23 15.90
N GLU A 58 -0.32 -0.58 15.45
CA GLU A 58 -1.56 -0.31 16.19
C GLU A 58 -1.54 -0.96 17.58
N GLU A 59 -1.14 -2.23 17.68
CA GLU A 59 -1.03 -2.96 18.95
C GLU A 59 0.03 -2.36 19.90
N ALA A 60 1.11 -1.80 19.36
CA ALA A 60 2.18 -1.18 20.14
C ALA A 60 1.90 0.28 20.52
N SER A 61 0.90 0.92 19.91
CA SER A 61 0.57 2.32 20.13
C SER A 61 -0.34 2.51 21.35
N PRO A 62 -0.08 3.50 22.23
CA PRO A 62 -1.01 3.82 23.30
C PRO A 62 -2.37 4.23 22.71
N ASP A 63 -3.48 3.71 23.25
CA ASP A 63 -4.86 3.93 22.76
C ASP A 63 -5.18 5.42 22.46
N GLY A 64 -4.58 6.34 23.23
CA GLY A 64 -4.77 7.79 23.06
C GLY A 64 -4.22 8.37 21.75
N VAL A 65 -3.23 7.74 21.11
CA VAL A 65 -2.67 8.20 19.82
C VAL A 65 -3.59 7.81 18.68
N LEU A 66 -4.09 6.56 18.67
CA LEU A 66 -4.97 6.03 17.64
C LEU A 66 -6.34 6.70 17.62
N ALA A 67 -6.84 7.09 18.80
CA ALA A 67 -8.08 7.85 18.96
C ALA A 67 -7.92 9.36 18.63
N THR A 68 -6.73 9.82 18.26
CA THR A 68 -6.52 11.24 17.96
C THR A 68 -7.26 11.61 16.68
N TRP A 69 -8.10 12.63 16.82
CA TRP A 69 -8.86 13.21 15.72
C TRP A 69 -7.96 14.11 14.89
N PHE A 70 -8.11 14.08 13.58
CA PHE A 70 -7.53 15.12 12.73
C PHE A 70 -8.28 16.44 12.98
N ASP A 71 -7.57 17.50 13.36
CA ASP A 71 -8.13 18.86 13.57
C ASP A 71 -8.92 19.33 12.34
N ARG A 72 -8.51 18.88 11.15
CA ARG A 72 -9.26 18.96 9.90
C ARG A 72 -9.22 17.59 9.25
N ALA A 73 -10.39 16.96 9.10
CA ALA A 73 -10.48 15.67 8.43
C ALA A 73 -9.91 15.79 6.99
N PRO A 74 -8.84 15.04 6.67
CA PRO A 74 -8.18 15.11 5.38
C PRO A 74 -9.15 14.69 4.28
N GLU A 75 -9.19 15.45 3.20
CA GLU A 75 -9.89 15.06 1.98
C GLU A 75 -8.93 14.21 1.16
N ILE A 76 -8.99 12.90 1.43
CA ILE A 76 -8.14 11.91 0.76
C ILE A 76 -8.93 11.34 -0.40
N GLU A 77 -8.44 11.58 -1.62
CA GLU A 77 -8.86 10.80 -2.78
C GLU A 77 -8.22 9.43 -2.68
N LEU A 78 -9.05 8.39 -2.66
CA LEU A 78 -8.58 7.02 -2.53
C LEU A 78 -8.44 6.43 -3.93
N PRO A 79 -7.38 5.64 -4.17
CA PRO A 79 -7.30 4.87 -5.39
C PRO A 79 -8.49 3.89 -5.49
N ASP A 80 -9.08 3.80 -6.68
CA ASP A 80 -10.18 2.91 -6.97
C ASP A 80 -9.65 1.49 -7.17
N LEU A 81 -9.81 0.65 -6.15
CA LEU A 81 -9.30 -0.72 -6.16
C LEU A 81 -9.87 -1.59 -7.27
N GLU A 82 -11.10 -1.33 -7.72
CA GLU A 82 -11.67 -2.07 -8.86
C GLU A 82 -10.98 -1.66 -10.17
N GLN A 83 -10.68 -0.37 -10.34
CA GLN A 83 -9.93 0.10 -11.50
C GLN A 83 -8.49 -0.42 -11.49
N GLU A 84 -7.82 -0.42 -10.34
CA GLU A 84 -6.46 -0.97 -10.20
C GLU A 84 -6.46 -2.48 -10.46
N ALA A 85 -7.49 -3.20 -10.00
CA ALA A 85 -7.70 -4.61 -10.31
C ALA A 85 -7.81 -4.87 -11.80
N VAL A 86 -8.65 -4.09 -12.48
CA VAL A 86 -8.80 -4.18 -13.93
C VAL A 86 -7.47 -3.85 -14.62
N ALA A 87 -6.78 -2.78 -14.22
CA ALA A 87 -5.51 -2.38 -14.82
C ALA A 87 -4.43 -3.45 -14.67
N LEU A 88 -4.27 -4.03 -13.47
CA LEU A 88 -3.32 -5.10 -13.20
C LEU A 88 -3.68 -6.38 -13.98
N ALA A 89 -4.98 -6.71 -14.04
CA ALA A 89 -5.49 -7.82 -14.83
C ALA A 89 -5.41 -7.60 -16.34
N HIS A 90 -5.16 -6.38 -16.84
CA HIS A 90 -4.95 -6.10 -18.26
C HIS A 90 -3.48 -5.84 -18.61
N ALA A 91 -2.56 -5.93 -17.65
CA ALA A 91 -1.14 -5.80 -17.93
C ALA A 91 -0.66 -6.88 -18.91
N ASP A 92 -0.01 -6.46 -19.99
CA ASP A 92 0.49 -7.34 -21.07
C ASP A 92 1.81 -8.02 -20.69
N ASN A 93 2.57 -7.41 -19.78
CA ASN A 93 3.90 -7.86 -19.40
C ASN A 93 4.26 -7.45 -17.96
N ILE A 94 5.39 -7.99 -17.47
CA ILE A 94 5.89 -7.74 -16.11
C ILE A 94 6.11 -6.25 -15.86
N GLU A 95 6.67 -5.51 -16.83
CA GLU A 95 6.98 -4.09 -16.64
C GLU A 95 5.71 -3.28 -16.44
N GLN A 96 4.67 -3.51 -17.26
CA GLN A 96 3.38 -2.85 -17.09
C GLN A 96 2.75 -3.19 -15.73
N ALA A 97 2.76 -4.47 -15.33
CA ALA A 97 2.22 -4.89 -14.03
C ALA A 97 2.95 -4.19 -12.87
N VAL A 98 4.28 -4.16 -12.91
CA VAL A 98 5.12 -3.53 -11.89
C VAL A 98 4.91 -2.03 -11.87
N SER A 99 4.86 -1.37 -13.02
CA SER A 99 4.58 0.07 -13.11
C SER A 99 3.23 0.42 -12.47
N ARG A 100 2.17 -0.37 -12.69
CA ARG A 100 0.86 -0.13 -12.05
C ARG A 100 0.92 -0.21 -10.54
N VAL A 101 1.59 -1.24 -10.03
CA VAL A 101 1.75 -1.45 -8.59
C VAL A 101 2.59 -0.32 -7.97
N VAL A 102 3.66 0.10 -8.65
CA VAL A 102 4.52 1.22 -8.24
C VAL A 102 3.75 2.54 -8.20
N GLU A 103 2.95 2.84 -9.24
CA GLU A 103 2.08 4.02 -9.30
C GLU A 103 1.09 4.03 -8.11
N PHE A 104 0.52 2.88 -7.80
CA PHE A 104 -0.39 2.72 -6.67
C PHE A 104 0.30 2.99 -5.32
N HIS A 105 1.47 2.40 -5.07
CA HIS A 105 2.24 2.68 -3.85
C HIS A 105 2.70 4.13 -3.77
N GLU A 106 3.03 4.78 -4.90
CA GLU A 106 3.34 6.22 -4.92
C GLU A 106 2.17 7.09 -4.47
N HIS A 107 0.95 6.71 -4.85
CA HIS A 107 -0.25 7.37 -4.35
C HIS A 107 -0.37 7.19 -2.83
N ILE A 108 -0.17 5.98 -2.30
CA ILE A 108 -0.21 5.71 -0.85
C ILE A 108 0.85 6.54 -0.10
N VAL A 109 2.10 6.58 -0.59
CA VAL A 109 3.17 7.44 -0.04
C VAL A 109 2.73 8.89 0.00
N GLY A 110 2.10 9.38 -1.08
CA GLY A 110 1.55 10.72 -1.16
C GLY A 110 0.50 11.00 -0.07
N ILE A 111 -0.40 10.04 0.16
CA ILE A 111 -1.41 10.13 1.22
C ILE A 111 -0.75 10.21 2.61
N TYR A 112 0.19 9.32 2.93
CA TYR A 112 0.91 9.36 4.21
C TYR A 112 1.67 10.67 4.40
N THR A 113 2.34 11.17 3.36
CA THR A 113 3.08 12.43 3.41
C THR A 113 2.13 13.61 3.70
N GLN A 114 0.98 13.67 3.02
CA GLN A 114 -0.03 14.70 3.29
C GLN A 114 -0.58 14.63 4.72
N LEU A 115 -0.78 13.44 5.26
CA LEU A 115 -1.25 13.25 6.63
C LEU A 115 -0.21 13.68 7.67
N ALA A 116 1.07 13.43 7.41
CA ALA A 116 2.19 13.88 8.24
C ALA A 116 2.28 15.42 8.27
N GLU A 117 2.04 16.08 7.14
CA GLU A 117 2.05 17.54 7.03
C GLU A 117 0.85 18.21 7.70
N GLN A 118 -0.31 17.55 7.71
CA GLN A 118 -1.56 18.11 8.25
C GLN A 118 -1.71 17.92 9.76
N THR A 119 -0.89 17.10 10.41
CA THR A 119 -0.96 16.85 11.85
C THR A 119 -0.06 17.79 12.65
N ASN A 120 -0.61 18.32 13.74
CA ASN A 120 0.13 19.11 14.73
C ASN A 120 0.78 18.23 15.83
N ASN A 121 0.51 16.92 15.82
CA ASN A 121 1.03 15.97 16.81
C ASN A 121 2.27 15.27 16.27
N GLU A 122 3.42 15.51 16.90
CA GLU A 122 4.72 14.98 16.49
C GLU A 122 4.73 13.46 16.36
N LYS A 123 4.07 12.74 17.28
CA LYS A 123 4.02 11.27 17.24
C LYS A 123 3.25 10.74 16.03
N ILE A 124 2.21 11.47 15.63
CA ILE A 124 1.39 11.11 14.46
C ILE A 124 2.15 11.46 13.18
N ARG A 125 2.92 12.55 13.18
CA ARG A 125 3.81 12.90 12.07
C ARG A 125 4.86 11.82 11.86
N GLU A 126 5.63 11.49 12.90
CA GLU A 126 6.65 10.44 12.85
C GLU A 126 6.07 9.10 12.38
N LEU A 127 4.84 8.75 12.82
CA LEU A 127 4.14 7.56 12.36
C LEU A 127 3.95 7.58 10.83
N PHE A 128 3.33 8.62 10.29
CA PHE A 128 3.06 8.67 8.85
C PHE A 128 4.34 8.80 8.01
N GLU A 129 5.36 9.50 8.50
CA GLU A 129 6.68 9.54 7.87
C GLU A 129 7.34 8.16 7.82
N ASN A 130 7.26 7.39 8.91
CA ASN A 130 7.79 6.02 8.96
C ASN A 130 7.04 5.09 8.00
N LEU A 131 5.70 5.20 7.91
CA LEU A 131 4.91 4.42 6.96
C LEU A 131 5.25 4.79 5.50
N ALA A 132 5.37 6.08 5.19
CA ALA A 132 5.80 6.54 3.88
C ALA A 132 7.21 6.02 3.51
N ALA A 133 8.13 6.02 4.47
CA ALA A 133 9.48 5.50 4.27
C ALA A 133 9.49 3.98 4.04
N LEU A 134 8.68 3.22 4.79
CA LEU A 134 8.52 1.78 4.63
C LEU A 134 8.00 1.43 3.23
N GLU A 135 6.90 2.09 2.83
CA GLU A 135 6.27 1.92 1.52
C GLU A 135 7.25 2.21 0.37
N ASN A 136 8.01 3.31 0.48
CA ASN A 136 8.96 3.72 -0.54
C ASN A 136 10.19 2.80 -0.61
N HIS A 137 10.66 2.29 0.53
CA HIS A 137 11.74 1.31 0.59
C HIS A 137 11.34 0.03 -0.15
N ASP A 138 10.15 -0.48 0.14
CA ASP A 138 9.69 -1.73 -0.43
C ASP A 138 9.35 -1.60 -1.93
N LYS A 139 8.80 -0.45 -2.35
CA LYS A 139 8.62 -0.10 -3.77
C LYS A 139 9.94 -0.18 -4.55
N LEU A 140 11.04 0.35 -4.01
CA LEU A 140 12.36 0.24 -4.65
C LEU A 140 12.84 -1.22 -4.73
N HIS A 141 12.52 -2.03 -3.72
CA HIS A 141 12.85 -3.45 -3.72
C HIS A 141 12.03 -4.22 -4.77
N LEU A 142 10.73 -3.91 -4.92
CA LEU A 142 9.86 -4.46 -5.96
C LEU A 142 10.41 -4.19 -7.37
N VAL A 143 10.75 -2.93 -7.68
CA VAL A 143 11.29 -2.56 -9.00
C VAL A 143 12.59 -3.30 -9.31
N ARG A 144 13.51 -3.39 -8.34
CA ARG A 144 14.77 -4.12 -8.50
C ARG A 144 14.55 -5.61 -8.77
N ASN A 145 13.67 -6.25 -8.00
CA ASN A 145 13.36 -7.66 -8.17
C ASN A 145 12.66 -7.93 -9.50
N ALA A 146 11.72 -7.07 -9.90
CA ALA A 146 11.06 -7.16 -11.19
C ALA A 146 12.04 -7.12 -12.37
N HIS A 147 13.05 -6.24 -12.31
CA HIS A 147 14.11 -6.21 -13.32
C HIS A 147 14.90 -7.53 -13.37
N HIS A 148 15.24 -8.11 -12.22
CA HIS A 148 15.91 -9.42 -12.17
C HIS A 148 15.05 -10.53 -12.75
N LEU A 149 13.74 -10.54 -12.49
CA LEU A 149 12.80 -11.54 -13.01
C LEU A 149 12.54 -11.43 -14.51
N ARG A 150 12.68 -10.22 -15.08
CA ARG A 150 12.61 -10.01 -16.52
C ARG A 150 13.80 -10.62 -17.25
N ASP A 151 14.97 -10.58 -16.62
CA ASP A 151 16.24 -10.99 -17.22
C ASP A 151 16.52 -12.51 -17.09
N MET A 152 15.65 -13.27 -16.39
CA MET A 152 15.63 -14.75 -16.31
C MET A 152 14.75 -15.37 -17.39
#